data_AF-A0A7I4Z295-F1
#
_entry.id   AF-A0A7I4Z295-F1
#
_cell.length_a   1.000
_cell.length_b   1.000
_cell.length_c   1.000
_cell.angle_alpha   90.00
_cell.angle_beta   90.00
_cell.angle_gamma   90.00
#
_symmetry.space_group_name_H-M   'P 1'
#
loop_
_entity.id
_entity.type
_entity.pdbx_description
1 polymer ?
#
loop_
_entity_poly.entity_id
_entity_poly.type
_entity_poly.pdbx_seq_one_letter_code
_entity_poly.pdbx_strand_id
1 'polypeptide(L)'
;MVDESLSEYKTEILQAIAEVHERVREYNERVREKMKNEYDKANKVKDKRYPKVGERVYVWSPNEKAMKTHPKGAVLLSPADKGHLQFQCVDDCFAKTTLSDIQGIQFPGAYGRQPFGDPWTAWKTASIFIRKELTTMQKVELVRNRAVSLDTEALRKVLTVAYSVCTEWTEFICTTRSIAKHESIDQNCVIDFYRIAFEDLKKELQKDEREARSWRKGPTGFAAPEEALLMERDGSKGGLTTKVVSTYKQLRNTLEDLIDLSIWKYSRDRRP
;
A
#
# COMPACT_ATOMS: atom_id res chain seq x y z
N MET A 1 3.13 -13.76 -40.22
CA MET A 1 4.30 -13.05 -40.78
C MET A 1 4.30 -11.57 -40.39
N VAL A 2 3.90 -11.22 -39.15
CA VAL A 2 3.78 -9.84 -38.63
C VAL A 2 4.40 -9.71 -37.21
N ASP A 3 4.96 -10.81 -36.68
CA ASP A 3 5.43 -10.88 -35.29
C ASP A 3 6.94 -10.57 -35.14
N GLU A 4 7.69 -10.78 -36.22
CA GLU A 4 9.15 -10.64 -36.23
C GLU A 4 9.59 -9.17 -36.23
N SER A 5 8.91 -8.32 -37.00
CA SER A 5 9.18 -6.87 -37.04
C SER A 5 8.84 -6.15 -35.73
N LEU A 6 7.88 -6.67 -34.96
CA LEU A 6 7.51 -6.11 -33.65
C LEU A 6 8.55 -6.48 -32.59
N SER A 7 9.12 -7.69 -32.70
CA SER A 7 10.19 -8.16 -31.83
C SER A 7 11.47 -7.35 -32.03
N GLU A 8 11.86 -7.11 -33.29
CA GLU A 8 13.03 -6.27 -33.65
C GLU A 8 12.90 -4.84 -33.11
N TYR A 9 11.75 -4.20 -33.31
CA TYR A 9 11.47 -2.86 -32.78
C TYR A 9 11.56 -2.79 -31.25
N LYS A 10 11.07 -3.82 -30.55
CA LYS A 10 11.16 -3.91 -29.09
C LYS A 10 12.61 -4.06 -28.63
N THR A 11 13.42 -4.84 -29.33
CA THR A 11 14.85 -4.97 -29.01
C THR A 11 15.62 -3.68 -29.23
N GLU A 12 15.35 -2.95 -30.32
CA GLU A 12 15.96 -1.65 -30.59
C GLU A 12 15.62 -0.62 -29.51
N ILE A 13 14.36 -0.57 -29.05
CA ILE A 13 13.95 0.30 -27.95
C ILE A 13 14.68 -0.05 -26.65
N LEU A 14 14.75 -1.34 -26.32
CA LEU A 14 15.44 -1.78 -25.09
C LEU A 14 16.94 -1.47 -25.13
N GLN A 15 17.57 -1.62 -26.29
CA GLN A 15 18.96 -1.25 -26.49
C GLN A 15 19.15 0.26 -26.35
N ALA A 16 18.29 1.08 -26.97
CA ALA A 16 18.35 2.53 -26.84
C ALA A 16 18.17 2.99 -25.38
N ILE A 17 17.27 2.36 -24.63
CA ILE A 17 17.09 2.62 -23.20
C ILE A 17 18.36 2.25 -22.41
N ALA A 18 18.96 1.10 -22.69
CA ALA A 18 20.20 0.68 -22.04
C ALA A 18 21.35 1.65 -22.31
N GLU A 19 21.52 2.10 -23.57
CA GLU A 19 22.53 3.09 -23.95
C GLU A 19 22.32 4.44 -23.24
N VAL A 20 21.07 4.90 -23.14
CA VAL A 20 20.73 6.11 -22.38
C VAL A 20 21.08 5.94 -20.90
N HIS A 21 20.76 4.79 -20.31
CA HIS A 21 21.08 4.49 -18.91
C HIS A 21 22.60 4.47 -18.65
N GLU A 22 23.39 3.89 -19.55
CA GLU A 22 24.86 3.89 -19.42
C GLU A 22 25.43 5.32 -19.56
N ARG A 23 24.98 6.11 -20.53
CA ARG A 23 25.40 7.51 -20.67
C ARG A 23 25.08 8.35 -19.43
N VAL A 24 23.91 8.13 -18.83
CA VAL A 24 23.51 8.79 -17.58
C VAL A 24 24.39 8.33 -16.41
N ARG A 25 24.73 7.04 -16.34
CA ARG A 25 25.64 6.50 -15.32
C ARG A 25 27.02 7.13 -15.41
N GLU A 26 27.62 7.14 -16.60
CA GLU A 26 28.93 7.75 -16.86
C GLU A 26 28.93 9.25 -16.54
N TYR A 27 27.88 9.98 -16.91
CA TYR A 27 27.72 11.38 -16.55
C TYR A 27 27.69 11.58 -15.03
N ASN A 28 26.89 10.77 -14.32
CA ASN A 28 26.78 10.85 -12.85
C ASN A 28 28.09 10.50 -12.14
N GLU A 29 28.87 9.56 -12.66
CA GLU A 29 30.20 9.22 -12.13
C GLU A 29 31.19 10.36 -12.33
N ARG A 30 31.26 10.96 -13.52
CA ARG A 30 32.10 12.14 -13.78
C ARG A 30 31.74 13.31 -12.85
N VAL A 31 30.45 13.55 -12.64
CA VAL A 31 29.99 14.61 -11.71
C VAL A 31 30.37 14.28 -10.28
N ARG A 32 30.22 13.03 -9.83
CA ARG A 32 30.64 12.60 -8.49
C ARG A 32 32.13 12.74 -8.27
N GLU A 33 32.94 12.35 -9.25
CA GLU A 33 34.39 12.48 -9.18
C GLU A 33 34.82 13.96 -9.13
N LYS A 34 34.22 14.82 -9.97
CA LYS A 34 34.46 16.26 -9.93
C LYS A 34 34.12 16.87 -8.57
N MET A 35 32.93 16.55 -8.03
CA MET A 35 32.50 17.01 -6.72
C MET A 35 33.40 16.52 -5.59
N LYS A 36 33.84 15.26 -5.66
CA LYS A 36 34.79 14.69 -4.71
C LYS A 36 36.13 15.43 -4.79
N ASN A 37 36.66 15.68 -5.97
CA ASN A 37 37.93 16.39 -6.16
C ASN A 37 37.86 17.84 -5.64
N GLU A 38 36.76 18.54 -5.88
CA GLU A 38 36.52 19.88 -5.34
C GLU A 38 36.43 19.87 -3.81
N TYR A 39 35.72 18.89 -3.24
CA TYR A 39 35.61 18.72 -1.79
C TYR A 39 36.95 18.37 -1.14
N ASP A 40 37.69 17.41 -1.71
CA ASP A 40 38.99 16.97 -1.21
C ASP A 40 40.01 18.13 -1.27
N LYS A 41 39.96 18.95 -2.33
CA LYS A 41 40.75 20.18 -2.46
C LYS A 41 40.39 21.21 -1.41
N ALA A 42 39.09 21.47 -1.19
CA ALA A 42 38.63 22.43 -0.19
C ALA A 42 39.00 22.02 1.24
N ASN A 43 38.98 20.72 1.52
CA ASN A 43 39.22 20.17 2.87
C ASN A 43 40.66 19.68 3.09
N LYS A 44 41.57 19.88 2.11
CA LYS A 44 42.99 19.48 2.18
C LYS A 44 43.16 17.99 2.55
N VAL A 45 42.31 17.13 2.01
CA VAL A 45 42.32 15.69 2.28
C VAL A 45 43.64 15.10 1.75
N LYS A 46 44.39 14.38 2.59
CA LYS A 46 45.67 13.77 2.22
C LYS A 46 45.46 12.36 1.69
N ASP A 47 45.81 12.10 0.43
CA ASP A 47 45.60 10.79 -0.26
C ASP A 47 46.17 9.57 0.47
N LYS A 48 47.22 9.75 1.26
CA LYS A 48 47.96 8.64 1.91
C LYS A 48 47.45 8.27 3.31
N ARG A 49 46.39 8.93 3.81
CA ARG A 49 45.83 8.61 5.13
C ARG A 49 44.55 7.80 4.96
N TYR A 50 44.44 6.67 5.66
CA TYR A 50 43.18 5.96 5.73
C TYR A 50 42.11 6.91 6.30
N PRO A 51 40.98 7.08 5.61
CA PRO A 51 39.92 7.98 6.05
C PRO A 51 39.35 7.46 7.38
N LYS A 52 39.23 8.35 8.37
CA LYS A 52 38.48 8.06 9.59
C LYS A 52 36.98 8.02 9.29
N VAL A 53 36.22 7.28 10.09
CA VAL A 53 34.74 7.28 10.02
C VAL A 53 34.25 8.72 10.18
N GLY A 54 33.59 9.25 9.14
CA GLY A 54 33.15 10.65 9.05
C GLY A 54 33.97 11.55 8.12
N GLU A 55 35.15 11.14 7.64
CA GLU A 55 35.99 11.94 6.73
C GLU A 55 35.62 11.77 5.24
N ARG A 56 34.98 10.67 4.85
CA ARG A 56 34.41 10.47 3.50
C ARG A 56 32.90 10.60 3.53
N VAL A 57 32.38 11.74 3.09
CA VAL A 57 30.95 11.93 2.87
C VAL A 57 30.64 11.55 1.43
N TYR A 58 29.72 10.59 1.22
CA TYR A 58 29.14 10.37 -0.10
C TYR A 58 28.46 11.68 -0.55
N VAL A 59 29.05 12.37 -1.53
CA VAL A 59 28.42 13.53 -2.15
C VAL A 59 27.42 13.02 -3.17
N TRP A 60 26.14 13.19 -2.86
CA TRP A 60 25.05 12.82 -3.75
C TRP A 60 25.10 13.70 -4.99
N SER A 61 24.94 13.12 -6.17
CA SER A 61 24.85 13.90 -7.40
C SER A 61 23.64 14.85 -7.34
N PRO A 62 23.63 15.98 -8.08
CA PRO A 62 22.48 16.88 -8.13
C PRO A 62 21.17 16.16 -8.47
N ASN A 63 21.21 15.15 -9.35
CA ASN A 63 20.04 14.31 -9.66
C ASN A 63 19.62 13.42 -8.48
N GLU A 64 20.55 12.84 -7.72
CA GLU A 64 20.23 12.08 -6.50
C GLU A 64 19.65 12.97 -5.39
N LYS A 65 20.12 14.22 -5.29
CA LYS A 65 19.51 15.24 -4.42
C LYS A 65 18.09 15.60 -4.90
N ALA A 66 17.90 15.77 -6.20
CA ALA A 66 16.60 16.04 -6.82
C ALA A 66 15.60 14.88 -6.62
N MET A 67 16.06 13.63 -6.65
CA MET A 67 15.24 12.45 -6.36
C MET A 67 14.80 12.34 -4.89
N LYS A 68 15.53 12.96 -3.95
CA LYS A 68 15.12 13.07 -2.54
C LYS A 68 14.08 14.16 -2.30
N THR A 69 14.00 15.15 -3.19
CA THR A 69 12.99 16.23 -3.14
C THR A 69 11.63 15.82 -3.71
N HIS A 70 11.52 14.67 -4.38
CA HIS A 70 10.21 14.10 -4.67
C HIS A 70 9.63 13.49 -3.40
N PRO A 71 8.41 13.89 -2.98
CA PRO A 71 7.77 13.34 -1.81
C PRO A 71 7.72 11.81 -1.89
N LYS A 72 8.35 11.13 -0.92
CA LYS A 72 8.23 9.67 -0.77
C LYS A 72 6.84 9.37 -0.21
N GLY A 73 5.83 9.40 -1.07
CA GLY A 73 4.44 9.12 -0.70
C GLY A 73 3.43 9.81 -1.61
N ALA A 74 2.15 9.52 -1.37
CA ALA A 74 1.05 10.13 -2.11
C ALA A 74 1.01 11.65 -1.90
N VAL A 75 0.73 12.36 -2.98
CA VAL A 75 0.52 13.81 -3.01
C VAL A 75 -0.92 14.03 -3.42
N LEU A 76 -1.74 14.49 -2.48
CA LEU A 76 -3.19 14.61 -2.60
C LEU A 76 -3.55 16.10 -2.59
N LEU A 77 -3.69 16.70 -3.76
CA LEU A 77 -3.89 18.15 -3.91
C LEU A 77 -5.35 18.50 -4.24
N SER A 78 -6.11 17.52 -4.72
CA SER A 78 -7.47 17.72 -5.19
C SER A 78 -8.41 16.66 -4.59
N PRO A 79 -9.69 17.00 -4.33
CA PRO A 79 -10.73 16.02 -4.03
C PRO A 79 -10.92 14.94 -5.09
N ALA A 80 -10.42 15.14 -6.32
CA ALA A 80 -10.43 14.11 -7.36
C ALA A 80 -9.31 13.07 -7.21
N ASP A 81 -8.29 13.33 -6.37
CA ASP A 81 -7.18 12.41 -6.18
C ASP A 81 -7.63 11.22 -5.32
N LYS A 82 -7.40 10.00 -5.82
CA LYS A 82 -7.63 8.78 -5.03
C LYS A 82 -6.87 8.87 -3.71
N GLY A 83 -7.59 8.69 -2.61
CA GLY A 83 -7.03 8.78 -1.25
C GLY A 83 -7.13 10.17 -0.62
N HIS A 84 -7.57 11.21 -1.35
CA HIS A 84 -7.91 12.48 -0.73
C HIS A 84 -9.11 12.30 0.22
N LEU A 85 -9.13 12.92 1.40
CA LEU A 85 -10.19 12.64 2.38
C LEU A 85 -11.60 13.08 1.93
N GLN A 86 -11.68 14.02 0.99
CA GLN A 86 -12.94 14.41 0.33
C GLN A 86 -13.21 13.64 -0.98
N PHE A 87 -12.42 12.61 -1.28
CA PHE A 87 -12.59 11.82 -2.49
C PHE A 87 -13.93 11.06 -2.46
N GLN A 88 -14.76 11.36 -3.45
CA GLN A 88 -16.04 10.69 -3.69
C GLN A 88 -15.84 9.65 -4.79
N CYS A 89 -16.12 8.40 -4.46
CA CYS A 89 -16.02 7.31 -5.41
C CYS A 89 -17.11 7.43 -6.48
N VAL A 90 -16.76 7.17 -7.74
CA VAL A 90 -17.71 7.22 -8.88
C VAL A 90 -18.85 6.22 -8.71
N ASP A 91 -18.57 5.07 -8.10
CA ASP A 91 -19.56 4.01 -7.83
C ASP A 91 -20.44 4.30 -6.60
N ASP A 92 -20.26 5.47 -5.96
CA ASP A 92 -21.01 5.90 -4.78
C ASP A 92 -21.03 4.85 -3.66
N CYS A 93 -19.87 4.21 -3.43
CA CYS A 93 -19.74 3.09 -2.49
C CYS A 93 -20.20 3.43 -1.07
N PHE A 94 -20.18 4.72 -0.69
CA PHE A 94 -20.53 5.17 0.65
C PHE A 94 -22.02 5.51 0.83
N ALA A 95 -22.83 5.57 -0.23
CA ALA A 95 -24.26 5.94 -0.12
C ALA A 95 -25.06 5.09 0.86
N LYS A 96 -24.68 3.82 1.02
CA LYS A 96 -25.32 2.86 1.94
C LYS A 96 -24.54 2.67 3.23
N THR A 97 -23.31 3.18 3.31
CA THR A 97 -22.46 3.09 4.49
C THR A 97 -22.83 4.20 5.46
N THR A 98 -23.06 3.81 6.71
CA THR A 98 -23.55 4.68 7.76
C THR A 98 -22.48 4.90 8.82
N LEU A 99 -22.64 5.95 9.65
CA LEU A 99 -21.73 6.17 10.77
C LEU A 99 -21.70 4.99 11.75
N SER A 100 -22.78 4.22 11.88
CA SER A 100 -22.81 3.01 12.73
C SER A 100 -21.89 1.88 12.24
N ASP A 101 -21.47 1.89 10.98
CA ASP A 101 -20.52 0.90 10.46
C ASP A 101 -19.08 1.16 10.94
N ILE A 102 -18.81 2.34 11.51
CA ILE A 102 -17.51 2.71 12.08
C ILE A 102 -17.33 2.04 13.44
N GLN A 103 -16.62 0.91 13.44
CA GLN A 103 -16.44 0.09 14.63
C GLN A 103 -15.70 0.80 15.77
N GLY A 104 -16.24 0.66 16.98
CA GLY A 104 -15.65 1.18 18.21
C GLY A 104 -15.97 2.65 18.51
N ILE A 105 -16.88 3.28 17.75
CA ILE A 105 -17.48 4.57 18.10
C ILE A 105 -18.99 4.36 18.27
N GLN A 106 -19.55 4.91 19.35
CA GLN A 106 -20.99 4.83 19.61
C GLN A 106 -21.68 6.10 19.13
N PHE A 107 -22.63 5.94 18.21
CA PHE A 107 -23.44 7.03 17.68
C PHE A 107 -24.89 6.90 18.18
N PRO A 108 -25.54 8.00 18.60
CA PRO A 108 -26.97 8.02 18.88
C PRO A 108 -27.77 7.65 17.63
N GLY A 109 -28.92 6.98 17.80
CA GLY A 109 -29.62 6.29 16.70
C GLY A 109 -29.82 7.09 15.39
N ALA A 110 -30.18 8.37 15.47
CA ALA A 110 -30.34 9.22 14.28
C ALA A 110 -29.00 9.49 13.56
N TYR A 111 -27.93 9.73 14.32
CA TYR A 111 -26.59 9.93 13.78
C TYR A 111 -25.99 8.62 13.26
N GLY A 112 -26.20 7.51 13.97
CA GLY A 112 -25.70 6.21 13.54
C GLY A 112 -26.20 5.80 12.16
N ARG A 113 -27.47 6.09 11.85
CA ARG A 113 -28.11 5.76 10.55
C ARG A 113 -27.76 6.74 9.43
N GLN A 114 -27.05 7.83 9.73
CA GLN A 114 -26.73 8.83 8.73
C GLN A 114 -25.67 8.26 7.77
N PRO A 115 -25.95 8.20 6.46
CA PRO A 115 -24.93 7.87 5.47
C PRO A 115 -23.92 9.02 5.34
N PHE A 116 -22.71 8.71 4.89
CA PHE A 116 -21.70 9.71 4.57
C PHE A 116 -21.26 9.56 3.12
N GLY A 117 -20.92 10.66 2.44
CA GLY A 117 -20.48 10.61 1.04
C GLY A 117 -18.97 10.42 0.88
N ASP A 118 -18.20 10.80 1.90
CA ASP A 118 -16.75 10.82 1.85
C ASP A 118 -16.14 10.65 3.26
N PRO A 119 -14.88 10.18 3.36
CA PRO A 119 -14.20 10.02 4.64
C PRO A 119 -14.07 11.29 5.48
N TRP A 120 -13.95 12.48 4.88
CA TRP A 120 -13.86 13.75 5.62
C TRP A 120 -15.14 14.05 6.40
N THR A 121 -16.31 13.88 5.77
CA THR A 121 -17.61 14.07 6.41
C THR A 121 -17.83 13.08 7.56
N ALA A 122 -17.46 11.81 7.36
CA ALA A 122 -17.51 10.80 8.41
C ALA A 122 -16.56 11.13 9.57
N TRP A 123 -15.33 11.54 9.24
CA TRP A 123 -14.28 11.81 10.21
C TRP A 123 -14.63 12.97 11.14
N LYS A 124 -15.11 14.10 10.61
CA LYS A 124 -15.56 15.24 11.44
C LYS A 124 -16.55 14.82 12.52
N THR A 125 -17.52 13.97 12.16
CA THR A 125 -18.54 13.50 13.09
C THR A 125 -17.97 12.47 14.06
N ALA A 126 -17.24 11.47 13.54
CA ALA A 126 -16.60 10.42 14.33
C ALA A 126 -15.65 10.98 15.41
N SER A 127 -14.87 12.01 15.08
CA SER A 127 -13.93 12.64 16.01
C SER A 127 -14.60 13.39 17.17
N ILE A 128 -15.86 13.84 17.02
CA ILE A 128 -16.62 14.37 18.15
C ILE A 128 -17.14 13.21 19.02
N PHE A 129 -17.63 12.14 18.40
CA PHE A 129 -18.26 11.04 19.12
C PHE A 129 -17.29 10.10 19.85
N ILE A 130 -16.02 10.02 19.41
CA ILE A 130 -14.99 9.23 20.07
C ILE A 130 -14.56 9.80 21.44
N ARG A 131 -14.74 11.11 21.66
CA ARG A 131 -14.33 11.81 22.89
C ARG A 131 -15.11 11.29 24.10
N LYS A 132 -14.43 10.79 25.13
CA LYS A 132 -15.07 10.14 26.29
C LYS A 132 -15.45 11.13 27.39
N GLU A 133 -14.81 12.29 27.40
CA GLU A 133 -14.99 13.37 28.37
C GLU A 133 -16.24 14.22 28.11
N LEU A 134 -16.86 14.08 26.93
CA LEU A 134 -18.06 14.82 26.57
C LEU A 134 -19.31 13.96 26.72
N THR A 135 -20.37 14.55 27.25
CA THR A 135 -21.70 13.94 27.25
C THR A 135 -22.27 13.85 25.84
N THR A 136 -23.19 12.91 25.62
CA THR A 136 -23.90 12.76 24.33
C THR A 136 -24.57 14.06 23.89
N MET A 137 -25.14 14.83 24.83
CA MET A 137 -25.82 16.09 24.51
C MET A 137 -24.84 17.15 24.00
N GLN A 138 -23.67 17.30 24.66
CA GLN A 138 -22.61 18.21 24.21
C GLN A 138 -22.05 17.81 22.83
N LYS A 139 -21.88 16.52 22.57
CA LYS A 139 -21.45 16.01 21.25
C LYS A 139 -22.44 16.40 20.15
N VAL A 140 -23.74 16.21 20.40
CA VAL A 140 -24.81 16.58 19.46
C VAL A 140 -24.80 18.09 19.18
N GLU A 141 -24.60 18.90 20.21
CA GLU A 141 -24.52 20.36 20.07
C GLU A 141 -23.29 20.79 19.23
N LEU A 142 -22.12 20.19 19.47
CA LEU A 142 -20.93 20.45 18.65
C LEU A 142 -21.15 20.12 17.17
N VAL A 143 -21.80 18.98 16.87
CA VAL A 143 -22.13 18.60 15.49
C VAL A 143 -23.11 19.59 14.88
N ARG A 144 -24.15 20.01 15.62
CA ARG A 144 -25.13 21.01 15.16
C ARG A 144 -24.46 22.36 14.86
N ASN A 145 -23.51 22.77 15.69
CA ASN A 145 -22.74 24.00 15.53
C ASN A 145 -21.64 23.88 14.46
N ARG A 146 -21.54 22.74 13.76
CA ARG A 146 -20.50 22.45 12.76
C ARG A 146 -19.08 22.63 13.30
N ALA A 147 -18.88 22.36 14.59
CA ALA A 147 -17.56 22.40 15.20
C ALA A 147 -16.66 21.33 14.55
N VAL A 148 -15.40 21.69 14.29
CA VAL A 148 -14.40 20.77 13.75
C VAL A 148 -13.42 20.43 14.87
N SER A 149 -13.48 19.19 15.35
CA SER A 149 -12.55 18.64 16.35
C SER A 149 -11.99 17.37 15.74
N LEU A 150 -10.77 17.40 15.21
CA LEU A 150 -10.18 16.27 14.49
C LEU A 150 -9.44 15.34 15.45
N ASP A 151 -9.59 14.04 15.25
CA ASP A 151 -8.99 13.00 16.07
C ASP A 151 -8.39 11.87 15.21
N THR A 152 -7.17 11.46 15.50
CA THR A 152 -6.42 10.48 14.71
C THR A 152 -7.02 9.07 14.78
N GLU A 153 -7.49 8.64 15.94
CA GLU A 153 -8.07 7.29 16.11
C GLU A 153 -9.40 7.19 15.36
N ALA A 154 -10.21 8.24 15.42
CA ALA A 154 -11.44 8.33 14.63
C ALA A 154 -11.14 8.26 13.11
N LEU A 155 -10.12 8.96 12.62
CA LEU A 155 -9.73 8.89 11.20
C LEU A 155 -9.34 7.48 10.81
N ARG A 156 -8.52 6.82 11.62
CA ARG A 156 -8.08 5.45 11.38
C ARG A 156 -9.27 4.51 11.22
N LYS A 157 -10.26 4.59 12.12
CA LYS A 157 -11.49 3.78 12.06
C LYS A 157 -12.32 4.07 10.81
N VAL A 158 -12.42 5.33 10.39
CA VAL A 158 -13.09 5.71 9.13
C VAL A 158 -12.36 5.12 7.92
N LEU A 159 -11.03 5.18 7.90
CA LEU A 159 -10.23 4.59 6.83
C LEU A 159 -10.35 3.06 6.79
N THR A 160 -10.53 2.39 7.94
CA THR A 160 -10.83 0.95 7.98
C THR A 160 -12.14 0.62 7.27
N VAL A 161 -13.18 1.44 7.47
CA VAL A 161 -14.46 1.29 6.76
C VAL A 161 -14.27 1.57 5.27
N ALA A 162 -13.58 2.66 4.91
CA ALA A 162 -13.29 2.97 3.51
C ALA A 162 -12.55 1.83 2.80
N TYR A 163 -11.57 1.23 3.47
CA TYR A 163 -10.83 0.06 3.00
C TYR A 163 -11.73 -1.15 2.72
N SER A 164 -12.76 -1.39 3.53
CA SER A 164 -13.62 -2.57 3.39
C SER A 164 -14.75 -2.39 2.38
N VAL A 165 -15.25 -1.15 2.21
CA VAL A 165 -16.46 -0.88 1.40
C VAL A 165 -16.17 -0.34 0.00
N CYS A 166 -15.01 0.28 -0.25
CA CYS A 166 -14.71 0.94 -1.51
C CYS A 166 -13.41 0.44 -2.14
N THR A 167 -13.50 -0.13 -3.35
CA THR A 167 -12.35 -0.71 -4.06
C THR A 167 -11.26 0.30 -4.37
N GLU A 168 -11.61 1.55 -4.70
CA GLU A 168 -10.60 2.60 -4.94
C GLU A 168 -9.82 2.96 -3.68
N TRP A 169 -10.50 2.98 -2.53
CA TRP A 169 -9.85 3.17 -1.22
C TRP A 169 -9.02 1.95 -0.82
N THR A 170 -9.51 0.72 -1.07
CA THR A 170 -8.74 -0.52 -0.89
C THR A 170 -7.44 -0.48 -1.72
N GLU A 171 -7.56 -0.19 -3.01
CA GLU A 171 -6.43 -0.08 -3.94
C GLU A 171 -5.42 0.96 -3.45
N PHE A 172 -5.91 2.16 -3.11
CA PHE A 172 -5.07 3.25 -2.62
C PHE A 172 -4.32 2.86 -1.34
N ILE A 173 -5.00 2.31 -0.33
CA ILE A 173 -4.40 1.93 0.96
C ILE A 173 -3.39 0.80 0.78
N CYS A 174 -3.67 -0.18 -0.08
CA CYS A 174 -2.75 -1.28 -0.37
C CYS A 174 -1.49 -0.81 -1.10
N THR A 175 -1.63 0.03 -2.13
CA THR A 175 -0.53 0.44 -3.02
C THR A 175 0.32 1.58 -2.45
N THR A 176 -0.29 2.51 -1.72
CA THR A 176 0.39 3.71 -1.23
C THR A 176 1.22 3.41 0.01
N ARG A 177 2.52 3.73 -0.03
CA ARG A 177 3.43 3.47 1.10
C ARG A 177 3.24 4.43 2.27
N SER A 178 3.00 5.70 1.98
CA SER A 178 2.94 6.81 2.94
C SER A 178 2.20 7.99 2.31
N ILE A 179 1.64 8.86 3.14
CA ILE A 179 1.08 10.15 2.71
C ILE A 179 2.18 11.20 2.84
N ALA A 180 2.52 11.87 1.75
CA ALA A 180 3.57 12.87 1.75
C ALA A 180 3.03 14.30 1.72
N LYS A 181 1.92 14.53 1.02
CA LYS A 181 1.22 15.82 1.00
C LYS A 181 -0.28 15.60 0.93
N HIS A 182 -1.02 16.49 1.58
CA HIS A 182 -2.46 16.58 1.49
C HIS A 182 -2.84 18.06 1.58
N GLU A 183 -3.67 18.55 0.67
CA GLU A 183 -4.21 19.92 0.70
C GLU A 183 -5.01 20.15 2.00
N SER A 184 -5.01 21.37 2.54
CA SER A 184 -5.86 21.66 3.70
C SER A 184 -7.33 21.58 3.31
N ILE A 185 -8.17 21.00 4.17
CA ILE A 185 -9.62 20.93 3.96
C ILE A 185 -10.31 21.90 4.92
N ASP A 186 -11.14 22.82 4.40
CA ASP A 186 -11.84 23.82 5.21
C ASP A 186 -10.89 24.62 6.13
N GLN A 187 -9.68 24.95 5.64
CA GLN A 187 -8.58 25.58 6.39
C GLN A 187 -7.97 24.73 7.52
N ASN A 188 -8.33 23.44 7.62
CA ASN A 188 -7.76 22.52 8.59
C ASN A 188 -6.55 21.78 8.00
N CYS A 189 -5.45 21.78 8.74
CA CYS A 189 -4.27 20.98 8.43
C CYS A 189 -4.52 19.52 8.80
N VAL A 190 -4.80 18.68 7.80
CA VAL A 190 -5.15 17.27 8.00
C VAL A 190 -3.97 16.30 7.86
N ILE A 191 -2.85 16.77 7.32
CA ILE A 191 -1.72 15.93 6.91
C ILE A 191 -1.14 15.08 8.06
N ASP A 192 -0.94 15.66 9.24
CA ASP A 192 -0.31 14.94 10.35
C ASP A 192 -1.25 13.87 10.93
N PHE A 193 -2.53 14.21 11.12
CA PHE A 193 -3.57 13.25 11.51
C PHE A 193 -3.63 12.10 10.50
N TYR A 194 -3.63 12.44 9.20
CA TYR A 194 -3.77 11.43 8.16
C TYR A 194 -2.54 10.53 8.08
N ARG A 195 -1.33 11.06 8.18
CA ARG A 195 -0.11 10.25 8.20
C ARG A 195 -0.11 9.24 9.34
N ILE A 196 -0.43 9.68 10.56
CA ILE A 196 -0.43 8.81 11.73
C ILE A 196 -1.53 7.75 11.59
N ALA A 197 -2.76 8.15 11.27
CA ALA A 197 -3.88 7.23 11.09
C ALA A 197 -3.62 6.21 9.98
N PHE A 198 -3.03 6.64 8.87
CA PHE A 198 -2.71 5.79 7.73
C PHE A 198 -1.62 4.78 8.06
N GLU A 199 -0.54 5.22 8.73
CA GLU A 199 0.53 4.31 9.18
C GLU A 199 0.00 3.27 10.17
N ASP A 200 -0.85 3.67 11.12
CA ASP A 200 -1.42 2.76 12.10
C ASP A 200 -2.41 1.76 11.47
N LEU A 201 -3.25 2.21 10.52
CA LEU A 201 -4.09 1.30 9.75
C LEU A 201 -3.26 0.26 9.00
N LYS A 202 -2.16 0.66 8.35
CA LYS A 202 -1.30 -0.28 7.64
C LYS A 202 -0.65 -1.30 8.59
N LYS A 203 -0.27 -0.90 9.81
CA LYS A 203 0.25 -1.83 10.82
C LYS A 203 -0.83 -2.82 11.26
N GLU A 204 -2.07 -2.38 11.47
CA GLU A 204 -3.19 -3.26 11.81
C GLU A 204 -3.48 -4.27 10.70
N LEU A 205 -3.61 -3.82 9.45
CA LEU A 205 -3.83 -4.72 8.31
C LEU A 205 -2.71 -5.76 8.15
N GLN A 206 -1.45 -5.38 8.38
CA GLN A 206 -0.33 -6.33 8.36
C GLN A 206 -0.39 -7.32 9.52
N LYS A 207 -0.85 -6.89 10.70
CA LYS A 207 -1.02 -7.76 11.86
C LYS A 207 -2.14 -8.77 11.59
N ASP A 208 -3.30 -8.32 11.13
CA ASP A 208 -4.44 -9.16 10.78
C ASP A 208 -4.06 -10.18 9.70
N GLU A 209 -3.27 -9.78 8.70
CA GLU A 209 -2.76 -10.70 7.69
C GLU A 209 -1.82 -11.77 8.30
N ARG A 210 -0.94 -11.39 9.21
CA ARG A 210 -0.05 -12.34 9.91
C ARG A 210 -0.84 -13.30 10.79
N GLU A 211 -1.88 -12.82 11.47
CA GLU A 211 -2.77 -13.64 12.29
C GLU A 211 -3.61 -14.59 11.44
N ALA A 212 -4.13 -14.13 10.30
CA ALA A 212 -4.84 -14.97 9.34
C ALA A 212 -3.92 -16.05 8.73
N ARG A 213 -2.64 -15.73 8.47
CA ARG A 213 -1.64 -16.71 8.03
C ARG A 213 -1.29 -17.72 9.14
N SER A 214 -1.20 -17.28 10.39
CA SER A 214 -0.82 -18.15 11.51
C SER A 214 -1.92 -19.14 11.91
N TRP A 215 -3.19 -18.82 11.62
CA TRP A 215 -4.34 -19.71 11.80
C TRP A 215 -4.44 -20.81 10.73
N ARG A 216 -3.89 -20.59 9.52
CA ARG A 216 -3.81 -21.62 8.46
C ARG A 216 -2.73 -22.66 8.74
N LYS A 217 -2.78 -23.29 9.92
CA LYS A 217 -1.95 -24.45 10.26
C LYS A 217 -2.70 -25.73 9.93
N GLY A 218 -2.22 -26.41 8.90
CA GLY A 218 -2.65 -27.75 8.53
C GLY A 218 -2.05 -28.14 7.18
N PRO A 219 -2.26 -29.39 6.74
CA PRO A 219 -1.68 -29.85 5.50
C PRO A 219 -2.09 -28.95 4.32
N THR A 220 -1.12 -28.58 3.49
CA THR A 220 -1.32 -27.75 2.29
C THR A 220 -1.54 -28.67 1.10
N GLY A 221 -2.69 -28.53 0.45
CA GLY A 221 -3.03 -29.20 -0.81
C GLY A 221 -2.40 -28.50 -2.00
N PHE A 222 -1.75 -29.25 -2.88
CA PHE A 222 -1.15 -28.74 -4.11
C PHE A 222 -1.71 -29.49 -5.31
N ALA A 223 -2.47 -28.78 -6.16
CA ALA A 223 -2.90 -29.31 -7.45
C ALA A 223 -1.82 -29.00 -8.49
N ALA A 224 -1.12 -30.05 -8.93
CA ALA A 224 0.11 -29.93 -9.71
C ALA A 224 -0.04 -30.56 -11.10
N PRO A 225 0.77 -30.13 -12.09
CA PRO A 225 0.76 -30.76 -13.40
C PRO A 225 1.48 -32.13 -13.36
N GLU A 226 1.46 -32.88 -14.46
CA GLU A 226 1.95 -34.28 -14.53
C GLU A 226 3.42 -34.44 -14.12
N GLU A 227 4.21 -33.38 -14.26
CA GLU A 227 5.61 -33.33 -13.87
C GLU A 227 5.83 -33.53 -12.36
N ALA A 228 4.78 -33.34 -11.53
CA ALA A 228 4.82 -33.56 -10.09
C ALA A 228 4.33 -34.96 -9.65
N LEU A 229 4.20 -35.93 -10.57
CA LEU A 229 3.75 -37.29 -10.27
C LEU A 229 4.62 -37.99 -9.22
N LEU A 230 5.91 -37.69 -9.19
CA LEU A 230 6.83 -38.20 -8.16
C LEU A 230 6.45 -37.67 -6.76
N MET A 231 5.95 -36.44 -6.66
CA MET A 231 5.55 -35.83 -5.40
C MET A 231 4.19 -36.33 -4.90
N GLU A 232 3.29 -36.74 -5.79
CA GLU A 232 2.03 -37.40 -5.44
C GLU A 232 2.28 -38.83 -4.91
N ARG A 233 3.18 -39.58 -5.57
CA ARG A 233 3.56 -40.94 -5.15
C ARG A 233 4.26 -40.99 -3.80
N ASP A 234 5.01 -39.93 -3.48
CA ASP A 234 5.72 -39.78 -2.20
C ASP A 234 4.78 -39.57 -0.99
N GLY A 235 3.49 -39.34 -1.23
CA GLY A 235 2.48 -39.12 -0.20
C GLY A 235 2.68 -37.80 0.56
N SER A 236 2.03 -37.67 1.72
CA SER A 236 2.09 -36.46 2.51
C SER A 236 3.44 -36.31 3.24
N LYS A 237 4.41 -35.64 2.64
CA LYS A 237 5.69 -35.29 3.28
C LYS A 237 5.69 -33.82 3.70
N GLY A 238 6.07 -33.56 4.96
CA GLY A 238 6.20 -32.19 5.49
C GLY A 238 4.90 -31.39 5.57
N GLY A 239 3.74 -32.06 5.60
CA GLY A 239 2.43 -31.40 5.58
C GLY A 239 2.00 -30.91 4.20
N LEU A 240 2.60 -31.39 3.12
CA LEU A 240 2.16 -31.11 1.74
C LEU A 240 1.47 -32.34 1.17
N THR A 241 0.27 -32.17 0.62
CA THR A 241 -0.45 -33.21 -0.14
C THR A 241 -0.53 -32.77 -1.59
N THR A 242 0.19 -33.44 -2.47
CA THR A 242 0.20 -33.12 -3.91
C THR A 242 -0.73 -34.06 -4.65
N LYS A 243 -1.67 -33.51 -5.44
CA LYS A 243 -2.50 -34.27 -6.37
C LYS A 243 -2.20 -33.82 -7.79
N VAL A 244 -1.88 -34.76 -8.67
CA VAL A 244 -1.62 -34.46 -10.08
C VAL A 244 -2.94 -34.27 -10.81
N VAL A 245 -3.00 -33.21 -11.61
CA VAL A 245 -4.18 -32.82 -12.37
C VAL A 245 -3.77 -32.48 -13.79
N SER A 246 -4.19 -33.31 -14.75
CA SER A 246 -3.91 -33.10 -16.17
C SER A 246 -5.10 -32.52 -16.95
N THR A 247 -6.28 -32.46 -16.33
CA THR A 247 -7.49 -31.92 -16.96
C THR A 247 -8.29 -31.01 -16.02
N TYR A 248 -9.06 -30.07 -16.57
CA TYR A 248 -9.92 -29.17 -15.79
C TYR A 248 -11.01 -29.92 -15.00
N LYS A 249 -11.52 -31.04 -15.53
CA LYS A 249 -12.49 -31.90 -14.83
C LYS A 249 -11.87 -32.55 -13.59
N GLN A 250 -10.64 -33.04 -13.71
CA GLN A 250 -9.88 -33.56 -12.56
C GLN A 250 -9.55 -32.44 -11.57
N LEU A 251 -9.29 -31.21 -12.03
CA LEU A 251 -9.04 -30.08 -11.12
C LEU A 251 -10.24 -29.86 -10.22
N ARG A 252 -11.44 -29.80 -10.80
CA ARG A 252 -12.67 -29.60 -10.02
C ARG A 252 -12.87 -30.68 -8.96
N ASN A 253 -12.73 -31.95 -9.32
CA ASN A 253 -12.87 -33.06 -8.38
C ASN A 253 -11.77 -33.02 -7.29
N THR A 254 -10.54 -32.72 -7.67
CA THR A 254 -9.41 -32.57 -6.75
C THR A 254 -9.62 -31.39 -5.81
N LEU A 255 -10.19 -30.29 -6.28
CA LEU A 255 -10.52 -29.14 -5.44
C LEU A 255 -11.64 -29.47 -4.44
N GLU A 256 -12.63 -30.27 -4.82
CA GLU A 256 -13.66 -30.79 -3.92
C GLU A 256 -13.04 -31.69 -2.82
N ASP A 257 -12.05 -32.50 -3.15
CA ASP A 257 -11.30 -33.32 -2.16
C ASP A 257 -10.33 -32.52 -1.27
N LEU A 258 -9.89 -31.34 -1.72
CA LEU A 258 -8.94 -30.48 -0.98
C LEU A 258 -9.64 -29.37 -0.18
N ILE A 259 -10.98 -29.31 -0.19
CA ILE A 259 -11.77 -28.34 0.59
C ILE A 259 -11.51 -28.48 2.10
N ASP A 260 -11.22 -29.68 2.58
CA ASP A 260 -10.93 -29.95 3.99
C ASP A 260 -9.50 -29.54 4.41
N LEU A 261 -8.65 -29.12 3.44
CA LEU A 261 -7.30 -28.63 3.71
C LEU A 261 -7.28 -27.11 3.90
N SER A 262 -6.58 -26.68 4.94
CA SER A 262 -6.46 -25.27 5.34
C SER A 262 -5.81 -24.33 4.29
N ILE A 263 -5.08 -24.88 3.30
CA ILE A 263 -4.42 -24.13 2.22
C ILE A 263 -4.44 -24.97 0.94
N TRP A 264 -4.85 -24.35 -0.17
CA TRP A 264 -4.82 -24.91 -1.53
C TRP A 264 -4.11 -23.94 -2.49
N LYS A 265 -3.24 -24.47 -3.35
CA LYS A 265 -2.55 -23.72 -4.40
C LYS A 265 -2.63 -24.48 -5.73
N TYR A 266 -2.89 -23.76 -6.81
CA TYR A 266 -2.88 -24.29 -8.18
C TYR A 266 -1.70 -23.67 -8.93
N SER A 267 -0.85 -24.51 -9.52
CA SER A 267 0.24 -24.07 -10.40
C SER A 267 -0.10 -24.41 -11.83
N ARG A 268 -0.32 -23.39 -12.66
CA ARG A 268 -0.42 -23.55 -14.11
C ARG A 268 0.97 -23.37 -14.69
N ASP A 269 1.47 -24.41 -15.34
CA ASP A 269 2.77 -24.37 -15.97
C ASP A 269 2.76 -23.28 -17.07
N ARG A 270 3.60 -22.26 -16.91
CA ARG A 270 3.98 -21.39 -18.03
C ARG A 270 5.15 -22.08 -18.70
N ARG A 271 4.86 -22.96 -19.66
CA ARG A 271 5.90 -23.42 -20.58
C ARG A 271 6.38 -22.25 -21.48
N PRO A 272 7.67 -22.26 -21.86
CA PRO A 272 8.42 -21.10 -22.33
C PRO A 272 7.94 -20.50 -23.65
#